data_AF-A0A4Q5WVL3-F1
#
_entry.id   AF-A0A4Q5WVL3-F1
#
_cell.length_a   1.000
_cell.length_b   1.000
_cell.length_c   1.000
_cell.angle_alpha   90.00
_cell.angle_beta   90.00
_cell.angle_gamma   90.00
#
_symmetry.space_group_name_H-M   'P 1'
#
loop_
_entity.id
_entity.type
_entity.pdbx_description
1 polymer ?
#
loop_
_entity_poly.entity_id
_entity_poly.type
_entity_poly.pdbx_seq_one_letter_code
_entity_poly.pdbx_strand_id
1 'polypeptide(L)'
;MAIRIFVTGGTFDKEYNELTGQLFFKDSHLPEMLQLGRARVAVDIRTLMMIDSLEMTDIDRELIARHCQEVDDTMIVITHGTD
;
A
#
# COMPACT_ATOMS: atom_id res chain seq x y z
N MET A 1 -3.96 -8.73 18.44
CA MET A 1 -2.81 -8.42 17.57
C MET A 1 -3.37 -7.98 16.24
N ALA A 2 -3.03 -6.78 15.78
CA ALA A 2 -3.43 -6.30 14.46
C ALA A 2 -2.37 -6.70 13.42
N ILE A 3 -2.77 -6.84 12.17
CA ILE A 3 -1.84 -6.99 11.05
C ILE A 3 -1.47 -5.58 10.59
N ARG A 4 -0.18 -5.25 10.60
CA ARG A 4 0.34 -4.01 10.01
C ARG A 4 0.31 -4.13 8.49
N ILE A 5 -0.32 -3.19 7.80
CA ILE A 5 -0.29 -3.15 6.35
C ILE A 5 0.38 -1.86 5.88
N PHE A 6 1.49 -1.98 5.17
CA PHE A 6 2.16 -0.86 4.53
C PHE A 6 1.74 -0.76 3.07
N VAL A 7 1.28 0.42 2.67
CA VAL A 7 0.91 0.70 1.27
C VAL A 7 2.04 1.46 0.58
N THR A 8 2.46 0.96 -0.59
CA THR A 8 3.49 1.58 -1.42
C THR A 8 2.97 2.02 -2.80
N GLY A 9 1.70 1.74 -3.10
CA GLY A 9 1.05 2.05 -4.37
C GLY A 9 1.10 0.87 -5.33
N GLY A 10 1.57 1.12 -6.55
CA GLY A 10 1.49 0.18 -7.67
C GLY A 10 0.12 0.16 -8.34
N THR A 11 -0.05 -0.73 -9.31
CA THR A 11 -1.32 -0.91 -10.05
C THR A 11 -2.53 -1.19 -9.16
N PHE A 12 -2.28 -1.67 -7.94
CA PHE A 12 -3.30 -1.90 -6.92
C PHE A 12 -4.05 -0.62 -6.51
N ASP A 13 -3.37 0.54 -6.48
CA ASP A 13 -3.94 1.82 -6.02
C ASP A 13 -4.00 2.88 -7.13
N LYS A 14 -3.86 2.49 -8.40
CA LYS A 14 -4.04 3.38 -9.56
C LYS A 14 -5.52 3.51 -9.90
N GLU A 15 -6.00 4.74 -9.95
CA GLU A 15 -7.30 5.09 -10.52
C GLU A 15 -7.15 5.57 -11.96
N TYR A 16 -8.09 5.19 -12.82
CA TYR A 16 -8.19 5.69 -14.18
C TYR A 16 -9.13 6.89 -14.24
N ASN A 17 -8.60 8.05 -14.63
CA ASN A 17 -9.42 9.22 -14.86
C ASN A 17 -10.07 9.13 -16.24
N GLU A 18 -11.36 8.76 -16.30
CA GLU A 18 -12.10 8.61 -17.55
C GLU A 18 -12.21 9.90 -18.39
N LEU A 19 -12.07 11.07 -17.77
CA LEU A 19 -12.17 12.37 -18.45
C LEU A 19 -10.86 12.76 -19.15
N THR A 20 -9.71 12.38 -18.58
CA THR A 20 -8.38 12.77 -19.09
C THR A 20 -7.62 11.61 -19.71
N GLY A 21 -8.06 10.37 -19.48
CA GLY A 21 -7.38 9.14 -19.87
C GLY A 21 -6.09 8.86 -19.09
N GLN A 22 -5.85 9.56 -17.99
CA GLN A 22 -4.62 9.45 -17.20
C GLN A 22 -4.81 8.53 -15.99
N LEU A 23 -3.79 7.75 -15.67
CA LEU A 23 -3.70 7.01 -14.42
C LEU A 23 -3.13 7.91 -13.34
N PHE A 24 -3.75 7.93 -12.17
CA PHE A 24 -3.28 8.71 -11.02
C PHE A 24 -3.46 7.92 -9.73
N PHE A 25 -2.72 8.31 -8.70
CA PHE A 25 -2.84 7.76 -7.36
C PHE A 25 -3.64 8.73 -6.49
N LYS A 26 -4.55 8.20 -5.68
CA LYS A 26 -5.34 9.02 -4.74
C LYS A 26 -5.20 8.50 -3.32
N ASP A 27 -6.07 7.59 -2.93
CA ASP A 27 -6.08 6.91 -1.65
C ASP A 27 -6.01 5.41 -1.92
N SER A 28 -5.54 4.62 -0.95
CA SER A 28 -5.53 3.18 -1.15
C SER A 28 -6.93 2.61 -1.17
N HIS A 29 -7.22 1.69 -2.10
CA HIS A 29 -8.50 0.96 -2.14
C HIS A 29 -8.59 -0.11 -1.04
N LEU A 30 -7.48 -0.37 -0.33
CA LEU A 30 -7.38 -1.44 0.65
C LEU A 30 -8.46 -1.40 1.76
N PRO A 31 -8.78 -0.26 2.40
CA PRO A 31 -9.78 -0.23 3.45
C PRO A 31 -11.17 -0.66 2.94
N GLU A 32 -11.58 -0.17 1.77
CA GLU A 32 -12.85 -0.51 1.14
C GLU A 32 -12.87 -2.00 0.74
N MET A 33 -11.80 -2.51 0.15
CA MET A 33 -11.68 -3.92 -0.22
C MET A 33 -11.79 -4.85 1.00
N LEU A 34 -11.14 -4.52 2.11
CA LEU A 34 -11.24 -5.29 3.34
C LEU A 34 -12.66 -5.28 3.92
N GLN A 35 -13.35 -4.13 3.85
CA GLN A 35 -14.74 -4.02 4.26
C GLN A 35 -15.67 -4.87 3.38
N LEU A 36 -15.55 -4.77 2.06
CA LEU A 36 -16.34 -5.54 1.09
C LEU A 36 -16.08 -7.05 1.19
N GLY A 37 -14.81 -7.42 1.42
CA GLY A 37 -14.38 -8.79 1.67
C GLY A 37 -14.84 -9.36 3.02
N ARG A 38 -15.47 -8.52 3.88
CA ARG A 38 -15.87 -8.87 5.25
C ARG A 38 -14.71 -9.38 6.09
N ALA A 39 -13.52 -8.80 5.91
CA ALA A 39 -12.37 -9.10 6.74
C ALA A 39 -12.69 -8.79 8.20
N ARG A 40 -12.54 -9.78 9.08
CA ARG A 40 -12.76 -9.64 10.54
C ARG A 40 -11.47 -9.53 11.34
N VAL A 41 -10.33 -9.54 10.64
CA VAL A 41 -9.02 -9.38 11.24
C VAL A 41 -8.80 -7.90 11.58
N ALA A 42 -8.20 -7.64 12.74
CA ALA A 42 -7.76 -6.29 13.07
C ALA A 42 -6.58 -5.94 12.17
N VAL A 43 -6.64 -4.80 11.50
CA VAL A 43 -5.59 -4.29 10.60
C VAL A 43 -5.27 -2.85 10.98
N ASP A 44 -3.99 -2.48 10.88
CA ASP A 44 -3.51 -1.11 11.00
C ASP A 44 -2.79 -0.75 9.70
N ILE A 45 -3.43 0.11 8.89
CA ILE A 45 -2.99 0.45 7.54
C ILE A 45 -2.22 1.77 7.58
N ARG A 46 -1.02 1.77 7.02
CA ARG A 46 -0.19 2.97 6.87
C ARG A 46 0.32 3.08 5.45
N THR A 47 0.02 4.20 4.79
CA THR A 47 0.62 4.54 3.50
C THR A 47 2.02 5.10 3.71
N LEU A 48 3.02 4.46 3.12
CA LEU A 48 4.40 4.94 3.12
C LEU A 48 4.68 5.82 1.90
N MET A 49 4.11 5.44 0.76
CA MET A 49 4.23 6.12 -0.52
C MET A 49 3.11 5.66 -1.46
N MET A 50 2.96 6.35 -2.59
CA MET A 50 2.00 6.02 -3.65
C MET A 50 2.70 6.21 -5.00
N ILE A 51 3.52 5.24 -5.38
CA ILE A 51 4.33 5.31 -6.61
C ILE A 51 4.10 4.07 -7.49
N ASP A 52 4.50 4.18 -8.76
CA ASP A 52 4.66 3.02 -9.62
C ASP A 52 5.90 2.24 -9.17
N SER A 53 5.83 0.90 -9.14
CA SER A 53 6.98 0.10 -8.71
C SER A 53 8.16 0.19 -9.69
N LEU A 54 7.89 0.54 -10.96
CA LEU A 54 8.93 0.87 -11.95
C LEU A 54 9.73 2.14 -11.60
N GLU A 55 9.11 3.05 -10.85
CA GLU A 55 9.72 4.31 -10.42
C GLU A 55 10.35 4.20 -9.02
N MET A 56 10.28 3.02 -8.39
CA MET A 56 10.79 2.81 -7.04
C MET A 56 12.32 2.75 -7.01
N THR A 57 12.92 3.55 -6.14
CA THR A 57 14.37 3.62 -5.94
C THR A 57 14.83 2.77 -4.75
N ASP A 58 16.15 2.59 -4.61
CA ASP A 58 16.70 1.91 -3.44
C ASP A 58 16.45 2.69 -2.13
N ILE A 59 16.33 4.02 -2.19
CA ILE A 59 15.99 4.86 -1.04
C ILE A 59 14.56 4.54 -0.55
N ASP A 60 13.62 4.34 -1.47
CA ASP A 60 12.24 3.97 -1.15
C ASP A 60 12.17 2.58 -0.51
N ARG A 61 12.97 1.63 -1.02
CA ARG A 61 13.08 0.28 -0.45
C ARG A 61 13.65 0.30 0.95
N GLU A 62 14.67 1.12 1.19
CA GLU A 62 15.27 1.28 2.52
C GLU A 62 14.28 1.92 3.50
N LEU A 63 13.45 2.87 3.04
CA LEU A 63 12.36 3.43 3.83
C LEU A 63 11.33 2.37 4.24
N ILE A 64 10.92 1.49 3.32
CA ILE A 64 10.01 0.37 3.62
C ILE A 64 10.65 -0.56 4.67
N ALA A 65 11.90 -0.96 4.46
CA ALA A 65 12.62 -1.85 5.37
C ALA A 65 12.74 -1.25 6.78
N ARG A 66 13.07 0.04 6.86
CA ARG A 66 13.14 0.77 8.12
C ARG A 66 11.79 0.78 8.85
N HIS A 67 10.70 1.07 8.15
CA HIS A 67 9.37 1.03 8.76
C HIS A 67 8.97 -0.36 9.25
N CYS A 68 9.38 -1.43 8.56
CA CYS A 68 9.18 -2.79 9.05
C CYS A 68 9.99 -3.12 10.31
N GLN A 69 11.16 -2.52 10.48
CA GLN A 69 12.01 -2.73 11.67
C GLN A 69 11.57 -1.90 12.88
N GLU A 70 10.93 -0.75 12.65
CA GLU A 70 10.51 0.18 13.70
C GLU A 70 9.15 -0.16 14.33
N VAL A 71 8.40 -1.12 13.78
CA VAL A 71 7.10 -1.54 14.33
C VAL A 71 7.25 -2.75 15.24
N ASP A 72 6.52 -2.75 16.35
CA ASP A 72 6.43 -3.90 17.28
C ASP A 72 5.49 -5.01 16.77
N ASP A 73 4.79 -4.76 15.66
CA ASP A 73 3.84 -5.70 15.05
C ASP A 73 4.57 -6.92 14.47
N THR A 74 4.14 -8.13 14.86
CA THR A 74 4.76 -9.39 14.40
C THR A 74 4.25 -9.88 13.04
N MET A 75 3.19 -9.26 12.52
CA MET A 75 2.57 -9.60 11.23
C MET A 75 2.52 -8.35 10.37
N ILE A 76 3.30 -8.34 9.29
CA ILE A 76 3.40 -7.23 8.34
C ILE A 76 3.03 -7.73 6.95
N VAL A 77 2.15 -6.98 6.28
CA VAL A 77 1.81 -7.13 4.86
C VAL A 77 2.22 -5.84 4.15
N ILE A 78 2.78 -5.94 2.95
CA ILE A 78 3.11 -4.79 2.12
C ILE A 78 2.30 -4.92 0.83
N THR A 79 1.50 -3.91 0.47
CA THR A 79 0.93 -3.80 -0.88
C THR A 79 1.94 -3.08 -1.77
N HIS A 80 2.23 -3.67 -2.92
CA HIS A 80 3.27 -3.22 -3.84
C HIS A 80 2.85 -3.49 -5.28
N GLY A 81 3.43 -2.71 -6.22
CA GLY A 81 3.29 -2.98 -7.65
C GLY A 81 3.89 -4.33 -8.04
N THR A 82 3.46 -4.86 -9.18
CA THR A 82 3.85 -6.19 -9.64
C THR A 82 5.20 -6.26 -10.33
N ASP A 83 5.66 -5.12 -10.85
CA ASP A 83 6.93 -4.97 -11.59
C ASP A 83 8.08 -4.60 -10.65
#